data_AF-A0A2E3NRF9-F1
#
_entry.id   AF-A0A2E3NRF9-F1
#
_cell.length_a   1.000
_cell.length_b   1.000
_cell.length_c   1.000
_cell.angle_alpha   90.00
_cell.angle_beta   90.00
_cell.angle_gamma   90.00
#
_symmetry.space_group_name_H-M   'P 1'
#
loop_
_entity.id
_entity.type
_entity.pdbx_description
1 polymer ?
#
loop_
_entity_poly.entity_id
_entity_poly.type
_entity_poly.pdbx_seq_one_letter_code
_entity_poly.pdbx_strand_id
1 'polypeptide(L)'
;MSHFEVLHKVSLVAAILPPATVKPVIERLFASGERNAFVTNARGTLIRTEWIQRFLPVISPEKELLRFLVPDAQVDSVIREISDAGGLRYPGSGAVYSVPCDELYHTPDFPIWEGLGAEEPGTDASIGLRENLAAISCILQPEQTEAVSRAAMQAGAHGPVVYYCEGRGLRDRLGWLRITKKRTKEVMTVIVDNADADAVVEAMTVAGRLTMPGRGFLYRMPVQKGIVNLPSTVGSRHYAADMQQVIAALDGLVGHTDWRRQQVVRLGSGAHAAGLGLEGEDTALGQSEPQTRLTIISSGTHMPTLLEAATAAGATG
;
A
#
# COMPACT_ATOMS: atom_id res chain seq x y z
N MET A 1 3.09 -36.14 -6.61
CA MET A 1 2.27 -36.14 -5.37
C MET A 1 2.30 -34.72 -4.85
N SER A 2 1.14 -34.08 -4.70
CA SER A 2 1.04 -32.66 -4.34
C SER A 2 1.47 -32.46 -2.88
N HIS A 3 2.67 -31.91 -2.67
CA HIS A 3 3.22 -31.56 -1.35
C HIS A 3 2.63 -30.26 -0.77
N PHE A 4 1.61 -29.68 -1.41
CA PHE A 4 0.98 -28.43 -1.03
C PHE A 4 -0.51 -28.64 -0.74
N GLU A 5 -0.99 -27.99 0.30
CA GLU A 5 -2.40 -27.81 0.64
C GLU A 5 -2.86 -26.43 0.16
N VAL A 6 -4.14 -26.34 -0.21
CA VAL A 6 -4.74 -25.11 -0.72
C VAL A 6 -5.81 -24.63 0.26
N LEU A 7 -5.62 -23.42 0.76
CA LEU A 7 -6.60 -22.73 1.59
C LEU A 7 -7.24 -21.58 0.81
N HIS A 8 -8.54 -21.40 1.07
CA HIS A 8 -9.35 -20.30 0.57
C HIS A 8 -9.87 -19.50 1.77
N LYS A 9 -10.42 -18.31 1.54
CA LYS A 9 -10.93 -17.42 2.59
C LYS A 9 -9.85 -16.99 3.58
N VAL A 10 -8.72 -16.59 3.03
CA VAL A 10 -7.59 -16.05 3.78
C VAL A 10 -7.36 -14.63 3.29
N SER A 11 -6.96 -13.75 4.20
CA SER A 11 -6.59 -12.39 3.89
C SER A 11 -5.18 -12.11 4.39
N LEU A 12 -4.45 -11.31 3.62
CA LEU A 12 -3.18 -10.76 4.04
C LEU A 12 -3.46 -9.51 4.89
N VAL A 13 -3.23 -9.61 6.21
CA VAL A 13 -3.27 -8.46 7.11
C VAL A 13 -1.89 -7.83 7.15
N ALA A 14 -1.79 -6.56 6.76
CA ALA A 14 -0.56 -5.79 6.75
C ALA A 14 -0.62 -4.65 7.77
N ALA A 15 0.39 -4.55 8.64
CA ALA A 15 0.52 -3.48 9.61
C ALA A 15 1.83 -2.70 9.39
N ILE A 16 1.71 -1.38 9.31
CA ILE A 16 2.81 -0.43 9.20
C ILE A 16 2.96 0.23 10.56
N LEU A 17 4.04 -0.07 11.28
CA LEU A 17 4.23 0.33 12.66
C LEU A 17 5.59 1.00 12.89
N PRO A 18 5.72 1.94 13.84
CA PRO A 18 7.00 2.34 14.40
C PRO A 18 7.72 1.13 15.05
N PRO A 19 9.06 1.01 14.93
CA PRO A 19 9.82 -0.11 15.49
C PRO A 19 9.51 -0.41 16.97
N ALA A 20 9.37 0.64 17.78
CA ALA A 20 9.08 0.51 19.22
C ALA A 20 7.77 -0.22 19.54
N THR A 21 6.81 -0.26 18.61
CA THR A 21 5.49 -0.89 18.82
C THR A 21 5.38 -2.29 18.24
N VAL A 22 6.35 -2.72 17.44
CA VAL A 22 6.31 -4.01 16.72
C VAL A 22 6.36 -5.19 17.69
N LYS A 23 7.34 -5.19 18.60
CA LYS A 23 7.51 -6.29 19.56
C LYS A 23 6.26 -6.51 20.42
N PRO A 24 5.67 -5.48 21.06
CA PRO A 24 4.41 -5.64 21.80
C PRO A 24 3.26 -6.21 20.96
N VAL A 25 3.14 -5.82 19.69
CA VAL A 25 2.11 -6.33 18.77
C VAL A 25 2.33 -7.81 18.47
N ILE A 26 3.56 -8.22 18.14
CA ILE A 26 3.89 -9.62 17.87
C ILE A 26 3.65 -10.48 19.12
N GLU A 27 4.14 -10.06 20.28
CA GLU A 27 3.97 -10.80 21.55
C GLU A 27 2.49 -10.99 21.89
N ARG A 28 1.66 -9.96 21.71
CA ARG A 28 0.23 -10.05 21.97
C ARG A 28 -0.47 -11.00 21.00
N LEU A 29 -0.19 -10.87 19.70
CA LEU A 29 -0.78 -11.76 18.70
C LEU A 29 -0.34 -13.21 18.92
N PHE A 30 0.91 -13.47 19.31
CA PHE A 30 1.41 -14.84 19.42
C PHE A 30 1.03 -15.50 20.76
N ALA A 31 0.50 -14.73 21.71
CA ALA A 31 0.04 -15.26 22.99
C ALA A 31 -1.14 -16.26 22.86
N SER A 32 -1.92 -16.17 21.78
CA SER A 32 -3.07 -17.02 21.52
C SER A 32 -2.75 -18.29 20.72
N GLY A 33 -1.49 -18.53 20.32
CA GLY A 33 -1.08 -19.72 19.59
C GLY A 33 0.07 -19.49 18.61
N GLU A 34 0.54 -20.57 18.00
CA GLU A 34 1.58 -20.51 16.97
C GLU A 34 1.08 -19.76 15.73
N ARG A 35 1.81 -18.71 15.34
CA ARG A 35 1.49 -17.82 14.23
C ARG A 35 2.75 -17.50 13.45
N ASN A 36 2.58 -17.05 12.21
CA ASN A 36 3.67 -16.53 11.38
C ASN A 36 3.48 -15.05 11.08
N ALA A 37 4.58 -14.31 11.13
CA ALA A 37 4.65 -12.90 10.79
C ALA A 37 5.84 -12.65 9.87
N PHE A 38 5.62 -11.94 8.77
CA PHE A 38 6.69 -11.45 7.90
C PHE A 38 6.99 -10.00 8.26
N VAL A 39 8.22 -9.76 8.72
CA VAL A 39 8.69 -8.43 9.09
C VAL A 39 9.58 -7.88 7.98
N THR A 40 9.31 -6.65 7.54
CA THR A 40 10.13 -5.95 6.55
C THR A 40 10.46 -4.55 7.07
N ASN A 41 11.74 -4.20 7.09
CA ASN A 41 12.18 -2.84 7.40
C ASN A 41 11.74 -1.88 6.28
N ALA A 42 11.19 -0.75 6.68
CA ALA A 42 10.64 0.25 5.79
C ALA A 42 10.94 1.67 6.31
N ARG A 43 10.63 2.66 5.49
CA ARG A 43 10.65 4.07 5.86
C ARG A 43 9.35 4.72 5.47
N GLY A 44 8.80 5.55 6.34
CA GLY A 44 7.72 6.46 5.98
C GLY A 44 8.24 7.63 5.14
N THR A 45 7.33 8.42 4.58
CA THR A 45 7.67 9.67 3.90
C THR A 45 6.86 10.82 4.48
N LEU A 46 7.56 11.86 4.90
CA LEU A 46 7.00 13.08 5.47
C LEU A 46 7.45 14.30 4.68
N ILE A 47 6.49 15.15 4.30
CA ILE A 47 6.74 16.38 3.54
C ILE A 47 6.61 17.60 4.47
N ARG A 48 7.50 18.57 4.28
CA ARG A 48 7.43 19.87 4.98
C ARG A 48 6.40 20.78 4.30
N THR A 49 5.56 21.44 5.10
CA THR A 49 4.48 22.31 4.60
C THR A 49 4.92 23.74 4.28
N GLU A 50 5.98 24.24 4.91
CA GLU A 50 6.47 25.60 4.67
C GLU A 50 7.10 25.75 3.27
N TRP A 51 6.69 26.80 2.55
CA TRP A 51 7.09 27.03 1.15
C TRP A 51 8.60 27.10 0.95
N ILE A 52 9.33 27.74 1.88
CA ILE A 52 10.79 27.86 1.87
C ILE A 52 11.47 26.50 2.12
N GLN A 53 10.87 25.68 2.98
CA GLN A 53 11.43 24.38 3.37
C GLN A 53 11.08 23.26 2.38
N ARG A 54 10.27 23.53 1.34
CA ARG A 54 9.87 22.54 0.33
C ARG A 54 11.04 22.09 -0.55
N PHE A 55 12.13 22.85 -0.61
CA PHE A 55 13.37 22.51 -1.31
C PHE A 55 14.30 21.59 -0.51
N LEU A 56 14.00 21.31 0.76
CA LEU A 56 14.76 20.35 1.58
C LEU A 56 14.31 18.91 1.30
N PRO A 57 15.20 17.92 1.48
CA PRO A 57 14.86 16.50 1.36
C PRO A 57 13.69 16.08 2.28
N VAL A 58 12.93 15.08 1.84
CA VAL A 58 11.84 14.48 2.64
C VAL A 58 12.37 13.82 3.93
N ILE A 59 11.60 13.88 5.00
CA ILE A 59 11.93 13.18 6.25
C ILE A 59 11.46 11.73 6.11
N SER A 60 12.35 10.79 6.41
CA SER A 60 12.08 9.35 6.29
C SER A 60 12.10 8.68 7.67
N PRO A 61 10.99 8.72 8.45
CA PRO A 61 10.94 8.02 9.73
C PRO A 61 11.04 6.51 9.52
N GLU A 62 11.74 5.82 10.41
CA GLU A 62 11.84 4.36 10.40
C GLU A 62 10.46 3.72 10.67
N LYS A 63 10.15 2.67 9.92
CA LYS A 63 8.91 1.89 10.03
C LYS A 63 9.23 0.41 9.83
N GLU A 64 8.36 -0.44 10.35
CA GLU A 64 8.37 -1.86 10.05
C GLU A 64 7.00 -2.26 9.49
N LEU A 65 7.04 -3.08 8.45
CA LEU A 65 5.87 -3.65 7.80
C LEU A 65 5.74 -5.10 8.23
N LEU A 66 4.74 -5.37 9.07
CA LEU A 66 4.33 -6.71 9.47
C LEU A 66 3.27 -7.22 8.50
N ARG A 67 3.36 -8.49 8.10
CA ARG A 67 2.32 -9.15 7.31
C ARG A 67 1.98 -10.52 7.89
N PHE A 68 0.70 -10.81 7.94
CA PHE A 68 0.14 -12.04 8.46
C PHE A 68 -0.84 -12.62 7.45
N LEU A 69 -0.83 -13.95 7.29
CA LEU A 69 -1.89 -14.68 6.59
C LEU A 69 -2.94 -15.07 7.62
N VAL A 70 -4.12 -14.48 7.52
CA VAL A 70 -5.17 -14.57 8.53
C VAL A 70 -6.45 -15.12 7.90
N PRO A 71 -7.12 -16.12 8.49
CA PRO A 71 -8.44 -16.55 8.07
C PRO A 71 -9.42 -15.37 8.06
N ASP A 72 -10.26 -15.26 7.03
CA ASP A 72 -11.17 -14.11 6.86
C ASP A 72 -12.05 -13.84 8.09
N ALA A 73 -12.48 -14.90 8.78
CA ALA A 73 -13.28 -14.84 10.00
C ALA A 73 -12.57 -14.13 11.17
N GLN A 74 -11.23 -14.13 11.19
CA GLN A 74 -10.43 -13.56 12.28
C GLN A 74 -9.85 -12.18 11.94
N VAL A 75 -9.96 -11.70 10.69
CA VAL A 75 -9.35 -10.43 10.25
C VAL A 75 -9.71 -9.26 11.15
N ASP A 76 -10.97 -9.15 11.57
CA ASP A 76 -11.39 -8.06 12.46
C ASP A 76 -10.73 -8.15 13.83
N SER A 77 -10.72 -9.33 14.43
CA SER A 77 -10.09 -9.57 15.73
C SER A 77 -8.61 -9.18 15.70
N VAL A 78 -7.90 -9.59 14.64
CA VAL A 78 -6.48 -9.28 14.43
C VAL A 78 -6.22 -7.80 14.24
N ILE A 79 -7.02 -7.14 13.39
CA ILE A 79 -6.90 -5.68 13.18
C ILE A 79 -7.10 -4.94 14.51
N ARG A 80 -8.06 -5.37 15.33
CA ARG A 80 -8.33 -4.77 16.64
C ARG A 80 -7.17 -4.98 17.62
N GLU A 81 -6.64 -6.19 17.72
CA GLU A 81 -5.48 -6.48 18.56
C GLU A 81 -4.24 -5.67 18.16
N ILE A 82 -3.96 -5.57 16.85
CA ILE A 82 -2.89 -4.73 16.31
C ILE A 82 -3.14 -3.26 16.63
N SER A 83 -4.39 -2.78 16.47
CA SER A 83 -4.76 -1.41 16.76
C SER A 83 -4.53 -1.05 18.22
N ASP A 84 -4.93 -1.93 19.13
CA ASP A 84 -4.82 -1.70 20.57
C ASP A 84 -3.37 -1.73 21.06
N ALA A 85 -2.61 -2.76 20.66
CA ALA A 85 -1.21 -2.91 21.04
C ALA A 85 -0.29 -1.90 20.33
N GLY A 86 -0.59 -1.56 19.08
CA GLY A 86 0.13 -0.56 18.30
C GLY A 86 -0.26 0.88 18.63
N GLY A 87 -1.31 1.09 19.42
CA GLY A 87 -1.82 2.42 19.74
C GLY A 87 -2.33 3.16 18.51
N LEU A 88 -2.94 2.45 17.54
CA LEU A 88 -3.33 3.00 16.25
C LEU A 88 -4.41 4.08 16.35
N ARG A 89 -5.05 4.24 17.51
CA ARG A 89 -5.95 5.35 17.84
C ARG A 89 -5.29 6.73 17.82
N TYR A 90 -3.96 6.81 17.92
CA TYR A 90 -3.26 8.09 17.94
C TYR A 90 -2.79 8.52 16.54
N PRO A 91 -2.84 9.80 16.17
CA PRO A 91 -2.31 10.27 14.90
C PRO A 91 -0.82 9.95 14.73
N GLY A 92 -0.43 9.45 13.55
CA GLY A 92 0.97 9.14 13.23
C GLY A 92 1.48 7.77 13.73
N SER A 93 0.63 7.04 14.45
CA SER A 93 0.94 5.75 15.08
C SER A 93 1.14 4.62 14.08
N GLY A 94 0.63 4.72 12.86
CA GLY A 94 0.77 3.66 11.85
C GLY A 94 -0.50 3.41 11.05
N ALA A 95 -0.55 2.24 10.42
CA ALA A 95 -1.73 1.75 9.74
C ALA A 95 -1.82 0.23 9.86
N VAL A 96 -3.02 -0.32 9.77
CA VAL A 96 -3.26 -1.76 9.59
C VAL A 96 -4.41 -1.93 8.61
N TYR A 97 -4.29 -2.88 7.69
CA TYR A 97 -5.30 -3.12 6.66
C TYR A 97 -5.26 -4.56 6.16
N SER A 98 -6.37 -5.04 5.59
CA SER A 98 -6.46 -6.36 4.98
C SER A 98 -6.62 -6.29 3.46
N VAL A 99 -5.93 -7.19 2.76
CA VAL A 99 -6.05 -7.43 1.32
C VAL A 99 -6.47 -8.89 1.13
N PRO A 100 -7.47 -9.19 0.28
CA PRO A 100 -7.90 -10.57 0.05
C PRO A 100 -6.77 -11.43 -0.56
N CYS A 101 -6.71 -12.69 -0.17
CA CYS A 101 -5.88 -13.73 -0.78
C CYS A 101 -6.81 -14.83 -1.31
N ASP A 102 -6.97 -14.87 -2.64
CA ASP A 102 -7.91 -15.81 -3.28
C ASP A 102 -7.53 -17.27 -3.02
N GLU A 103 -6.23 -17.57 -3.16
CA GLU A 103 -5.68 -18.92 -2.97
C GLU A 103 -4.36 -18.85 -2.20
N LEU A 104 -4.25 -19.65 -1.15
CA LEU A 104 -3.01 -19.86 -0.41
C LEU A 104 -2.53 -21.29 -0.57
N TYR A 105 -1.37 -21.45 -1.21
CA TYR A 105 -0.65 -22.72 -1.31
C TYR A 105 0.40 -22.78 -0.20
N HIS A 106 0.32 -23.77 0.68
CA HIS A 106 1.30 -23.94 1.76
C HIS A 106 1.68 -25.40 1.93
N THR A 107 2.86 -25.64 2.51
CA THR A 107 3.27 -26.98 2.93
C THR A 107 2.62 -27.32 4.28
N PRO A 108 2.38 -28.61 4.58
CA PRO A 108 1.71 -29.01 5.83
C PRO A 108 2.45 -28.59 7.11
N ASP A 109 3.76 -28.38 7.02
CA ASP A 109 4.63 -27.92 8.11
C ASP A 109 4.68 -26.39 8.25
N PHE A 110 4.03 -25.64 7.36
CA PHE A 110 3.95 -24.19 7.47
C PHE A 110 2.87 -23.79 8.50
N PRO A 111 3.22 -23.09 9.60
CA PRO A 111 2.25 -22.71 10.61
C PRO A 111 1.18 -21.77 10.03
N ILE A 112 -0.06 -22.25 9.95
CA ILE A 112 -1.24 -21.44 9.66
C ILE A 112 -2.00 -21.20 10.96
N TRP A 113 -2.66 -20.05 11.05
CA TRP A 113 -3.47 -19.68 12.18
C TRP A 113 -4.52 -20.76 12.47
N GLU A 114 -4.59 -21.22 13.72
CA GLU A 114 -5.61 -22.17 14.16
C GLU A 114 -7.02 -21.54 14.08
N GLY A 115 -8.05 -22.38 13.89
CA GLY A 115 -9.44 -21.92 13.86
C GLY A 115 -9.94 -21.41 12.51
N LEU A 116 -9.45 -21.98 11.40
CA LEU A 116 -10.03 -21.84 10.05
C LEU A 116 -11.51 -22.33 10.06
N GLY A 117 -12.44 -21.44 10.42
CA GLY A 117 -13.88 -21.72 10.43
C GLY A 117 -14.59 -21.52 11.77
N ALA A 118 -13.90 -21.09 12.83
CA ALA A 118 -14.58 -20.65 14.04
C ALA A 118 -15.18 -19.25 13.79
N GLU A 119 -16.51 -19.14 13.87
CA GLU A 119 -17.17 -17.84 13.97
C GLU A 119 -16.74 -17.20 15.29
N GLU A 120 -15.94 -16.15 15.22
CA GLU A 120 -15.67 -15.32 16.39
C GLU A 120 -16.99 -14.63 16.80
N PRO A 121 -17.34 -14.63 18.10
CA PRO A 121 -18.54 -13.95 18.56
C PRO A 121 -18.50 -12.49 18.11
N GLY A 122 -19.60 -12.04 17.48
CA GLY A 122 -19.75 -10.71 16.89
C GLY A 122 -19.23 -9.65 17.84
N THR A 123 -18.04 -9.13 17.54
CA THR A 123 -17.38 -8.21 18.44
C THR A 123 -17.78 -6.80 18.09
N ASP A 124 -17.99 -6.01 19.14
CA ASP A 124 -18.44 -4.62 19.17
C ASP A 124 -17.97 -3.76 17.97
N ALA A 125 -18.93 -3.11 17.31
CA ALA A 125 -18.75 -2.24 16.13
C ALA A 125 -18.03 -0.91 16.45
N SER A 126 -17.40 -0.81 17.63
CA SER A 126 -16.83 0.43 18.17
C SER A 126 -15.47 0.82 17.58
N ILE A 127 -14.83 -0.06 16.82
CA ILE A 127 -13.61 0.25 16.09
C ILE A 127 -14.01 0.70 14.69
N GLY A 128 -13.88 2.01 14.43
CA GLY A 128 -14.20 2.66 13.16
C GLY A 128 -13.30 2.20 12.01
N LEU A 129 -13.41 0.94 11.63
CA LEU A 129 -12.75 0.34 10.48
C LEU A 129 -13.23 1.07 9.24
N ARG A 130 -12.27 1.54 8.44
CA ARG A 130 -12.55 2.17 7.16
C ARG A 130 -12.61 1.07 6.11
N GLU A 131 -13.73 1.02 5.41
CA GLU A 131 -13.95 0.16 4.25
C GLU A 131 -13.73 0.94 2.95
N ASN A 132 -13.76 0.25 1.80
CA ASN A 132 -13.59 0.85 0.48
C ASN A 132 -12.28 1.64 0.33
N LEU A 133 -11.19 1.03 0.78
CA LEU A 133 -9.84 1.55 0.62
C LEU A 133 -9.13 0.87 -0.55
N ALA A 134 -8.06 1.49 -1.03
CA ALA A 134 -7.18 0.93 -2.05
C ALA A 134 -5.72 1.03 -1.57
N ALA A 135 -4.98 -0.07 -1.74
CA ALA A 135 -3.53 -0.08 -1.58
C ALA A 135 -2.89 0.07 -2.96
N ILE A 136 -2.24 1.20 -3.20
CA ILE A 136 -1.50 1.45 -4.44
C ILE A 136 -0.02 1.21 -4.16
N SER A 137 0.56 0.23 -4.87
CA SER A 137 1.98 -0.08 -4.80
C SER A 137 2.66 0.27 -6.11
N CYS A 138 3.73 1.06 -6.02
CA CYS A 138 4.59 1.42 -7.14
C CYS A 138 5.98 0.86 -6.91
N ILE A 139 6.52 0.18 -7.91
CA ILE A 139 7.88 -0.37 -7.91
C ILE A 139 8.71 0.46 -8.86
N LEU A 140 9.67 1.21 -8.31
CA LEU A 140 10.41 2.22 -9.04
C LEU A 140 11.89 2.22 -8.66
N GLN A 141 12.66 3.05 -9.36
CA GLN A 141 14.07 3.27 -9.02
C GLN A 141 14.17 4.26 -7.86
N PRO A 142 15.13 4.08 -6.93
CA PRO A 142 15.22 4.91 -5.73
C PRO A 142 15.24 6.42 -6.01
N GLU A 143 15.87 6.85 -7.11
CA GLU A 143 15.94 8.26 -7.52
C GLU A 143 14.60 8.87 -7.94
N GLN A 144 13.57 8.06 -8.20
CA GLN A 144 12.23 8.55 -8.56
C GLN A 144 11.29 8.64 -7.33
N THR A 145 11.63 7.97 -6.23
CA THR A 145 10.71 7.78 -5.09
C THR A 145 10.27 9.08 -4.49
N GLU A 146 11.16 10.04 -4.30
CA GLU A 146 10.79 11.33 -3.71
C GLU A 146 9.78 12.10 -4.58
N ALA A 147 9.99 12.13 -5.90
CA ALA A 147 9.10 12.83 -6.82
C ALA A 147 7.70 12.18 -6.84
N VAL A 148 7.65 10.84 -6.88
CA VAL A 148 6.39 10.09 -6.89
C VAL A 148 5.67 10.19 -5.54
N SER A 149 6.38 10.10 -4.41
CA SER A 149 5.83 10.34 -3.08
C SER A 149 5.17 11.71 -2.96
N ARG A 150 5.86 12.76 -3.44
CA ARG A 150 5.32 14.13 -3.44
C ARG A 150 4.06 14.25 -4.29
N ALA A 151 4.01 13.62 -5.45
CA ALA A 151 2.85 13.64 -6.32
C ALA A 151 1.64 12.94 -5.69
N ALA A 152 1.85 11.74 -5.13
CA ALA A 152 0.81 11.00 -4.42
C ALA A 152 0.20 11.82 -3.27
N MET A 153 1.06 12.41 -2.44
CA MET A 153 0.61 13.20 -1.28
C MET A 153 -0.07 14.52 -1.67
N GLN A 154 0.35 15.13 -2.79
CA GLN A 154 -0.35 16.30 -3.35
C GLN A 154 -1.72 15.95 -3.93
N ALA A 155 -1.88 14.73 -4.44
CA ALA A 155 -3.16 14.18 -4.88
C ALA A 155 -4.05 13.70 -3.72
N GLY A 156 -3.63 13.89 -2.46
CA GLY A 156 -4.44 13.59 -1.27
C GLY A 156 -4.07 12.32 -0.51
N ALA A 157 -3.06 11.56 -0.97
CA ALA A 157 -2.65 10.34 -0.27
C ALA A 157 -1.98 10.64 1.09
N HIS A 158 -2.14 9.71 2.04
CA HIS A 158 -1.31 9.67 3.25
C HIS A 158 0.18 9.44 2.89
N GLY A 159 1.07 9.70 3.86
CA GLY A 159 2.51 9.51 3.70
C GLY A 159 2.86 8.08 3.24
N PRO A 160 3.52 7.90 2.08
CA PRO A 160 3.90 6.59 1.58
C PRO A 160 4.86 5.85 2.52
N VAL A 161 4.77 4.52 2.48
CA VAL A 161 5.74 3.61 3.09
C VAL A 161 6.59 3.01 1.99
N VAL A 162 7.90 3.06 2.17
CA VAL A 162 8.89 2.66 1.18
C VAL A 162 9.78 1.57 1.78
N TYR A 163 10.00 0.48 1.07
CA TYR A 163 10.98 -0.53 1.41
C TYR A 163 11.76 -0.96 0.17
N TYR A 164 12.96 -1.50 0.39
CA TYR A 164 13.82 -1.96 -0.71
C TYR A 164 13.43 -3.35 -1.17
N CYS A 165 13.55 -3.59 -2.48
CA CYS A 165 13.48 -4.92 -3.06
C CYS A 165 14.51 -5.06 -4.20
N GLU A 166 14.66 -6.27 -4.72
CA GLU A 166 15.42 -6.52 -5.94
C GLU A 166 14.46 -6.80 -7.09
N GLY A 167 14.58 -6.01 -8.16
CA GLY A 167 13.81 -6.20 -9.38
C GLY A 167 14.60 -6.99 -10.43
N ARG A 168 13.91 -7.90 -11.12
CA ARG A 168 14.37 -8.53 -12.36
C ARG A 168 13.44 -8.09 -13.49
N GLY A 169 13.99 -7.83 -14.66
CA GLY A 169 13.21 -7.40 -15.83
C GLY A 169 13.40 -8.33 -17.01
N LEU A 170 12.54 -8.23 -18.03
CA LEU A 170 12.64 -9.04 -19.26
C LEU A 170 14.03 -8.93 -19.93
N ARG A 171 14.67 -7.76 -19.81
CA ARG A 171 16.02 -7.47 -20.32
C ARG A 171 17.13 -8.25 -19.61
N ASP A 172 16.89 -8.79 -18.41
CA ASP A 172 17.86 -9.66 -17.72
C ASP A 172 18.12 -10.96 -18.50
N ARG A 173 17.28 -11.31 -19.49
CA ARG A 173 17.50 -12.42 -20.43
C ARG A 173 18.54 -12.15 -21.51
N LEU A 174 18.92 -10.89 -21.77
CA LEU A 174 19.72 -10.49 -22.93
C LEU A 174 21.25 -10.49 -22.69
N GLY A 175 21.75 -11.29 -21.74
CA GLY A 175 23.19 -11.56 -21.57
C GLY A 175 24.06 -10.31 -21.33
N TRP A 176 24.97 -9.99 -22.25
CA TRP A 176 25.98 -8.92 -22.13
C TRP A 176 25.42 -7.49 -21.99
N LEU A 177 24.13 -7.26 -22.30
CA LEU A 177 23.42 -5.99 -22.07
C LEU A 177 23.10 -5.73 -20.58
N ARG A 178 23.59 -6.59 -19.66
CA ARG A 178 23.38 -6.59 -18.20
C ARG A 178 24.02 -5.42 -17.44
N ILE A 179 24.98 -4.70 -18.03
CA ILE A 179 26.03 -4.03 -17.27
C ILE A 179 25.61 -2.71 -16.57
N THR A 180 24.48 -2.08 -16.91
CA THR A 180 24.29 -0.66 -16.52
C THR A 180 23.16 -0.36 -15.54
N LYS A 181 22.35 -1.32 -15.08
CA LYS A 181 21.19 -1.00 -14.22
C LYS A 181 21.25 -1.67 -12.84
N LYS A 182 21.15 -0.86 -11.78
CA LYS A 182 21.06 -1.34 -10.39
C LYS A 182 19.81 -2.22 -10.22
N ARG A 183 19.99 -3.39 -9.60
CA ARG A 183 18.89 -4.34 -9.30
C ARG A 183 18.00 -3.85 -8.18
N THR A 184 18.54 -3.07 -7.26
CA THR A 184 17.80 -2.47 -6.15
C THR A 184 16.70 -1.55 -6.67
N LYS A 185 15.50 -1.83 -6.22
CA LYS A 185 14.28 -1.05 -6.43
C LYS A 185 13.73 -0.62 -5.08
N GLU A 186 12.82 0.33 -5.13
CA GLU A 186 11.99 0.66 -4.00
C GLU A 186 10.55 0.32 -4.32
N VAL A 187 9.89 -0.36 -3.38
CA VAL A 187 8.45 -0.54 -3.38
C VAL A 187 7.87 0.55 -2.49
N MET A 188 7.14 1.46 -3.09
CA MET A 188 6.40 2.51 -2.42
C MET A 188 4.93 2.13 -2.36
N THR A 189 4.35 2.09 -1.18
CA THR A 189 2.93 1.79 -0.97
C THR A 189 2.22 2.98 -0.32
N VAL A 190 1.06 3.36 -0.87
CA VAL A 190 0.13 4.31 -0.26
C VAL A 190 -1.22 3.63 -0.05
N ILE A 191 -1.89 3.97 1.05
CA ILE A 191 -3.27 3.58 1.32
C ILE A 191 -4.14 4.81 1.17
N VAL A 192 -5.17 4.71 0.34
CA VAL A 192 -6.07 5.82 -0.01
C VAL A 192 -7.52 5.33 0.01
N ASP A 193 -8.45 6.27 0.12
CA ASP A 193 -9.85 5.99 -0.19
C ASP A 193 -9.97 5.60 -1.66
N ASN A 194 -10.79 4.60 -1.97
CA ASN A 194 -10.94 4.13 -3.34
C ASN A 194 -11.49 5.22 -4.28
N ALA A 195 -12.24 6.19 -3.74
CA ALA A 195 -12.70 7.38 -4.46
C ALA A 195 -11.56 8.30 -4.93
N ASP A 196 -10.43 8.32 -4.22
CA ASP A 196 -9.25 9.15 -4.53
C ASP A 196 -8.20 8.35 -5.33
N ALA A 197 -8.41 7.04 -5.51
CA ALA A 197 -7.40 6.13 -6.06
C ALA A 197 -6.98 6.49 -7.48
N ASP A 198 -7.92 6.81 -8.37
CA ASP A 198 -7.61 7.09 -9.78
C ASP A 198 -6.75 8.36 -9.93
N ALA A 199 -7.10 9.43 -9.19
CA ALA A 199 -6.32 10.67 -9.16
C ALA A 199 -4.89 10.45 -8.63
N VAL A 200 -4.75 9.63 -7.59
CA VAL A 200 -3.42 9.28 -7.02
C VAL A 200 -2.62 8.42 -8.01
N VAL A 201 -3.24 7.45 -8.69
CA VAL A 201 -2.59 6.62 -9.72
C VAL A 201 -2.09 7.49 -10.88
N GLU A 202 -2.91 8.42 -11.36
CA GLU A 202 -2.53 9.34 -12.44
C GLU A 202 -1.33 10.20 -12.03
N ALA A 203 -1.41 10.85 -10.85
CA ALA A 203 -0.33 11.69 -10.33
C ALA A 203 0.99 10.93 -10.19
N MET A 204 0.94 9.70 -9.67
CA MET A 204 2.11 8.82 -9.54
C MET A 204 2.67 8.38 -10.90
N THR A 205 1.80 8.08 -11.86
CA THR A 205 2.17 7.64 -13.22
C THR A 205 2.91 8.74 -13.97
N VAL A 206 2.38 9.97 -13.91
CA VAL A 206 2.99 11.15 -14.54
C VAL A 206 4.33 11.47 -13.87
N ALA A 207 4.37 11.56 -12.55
CA ALA A 207 5.60 11.89 -11.81
C ALA A 207 6.71 10.84 -12.00
N GLY A 208 6.33 9.55 -12.02
CA GLY A 208 7.27 8.44 -12.21
C GLY A 208 7.63 8.18 -13.68
N ARG A 209 6.94 8.84 -14.62
CA ARG A 209 7.01 8.56 -16.07
C ARG A 209 6.83 7.07 -16.37
N LEU A 210 5.89 6.41 -15.69
CA LEU A 210 5.77 4.95 -15.69
C LEU A 210 5.41 4.36 -17.07
N THR A 211 4.91 5.18 -17.98
CA THR A 211 4.67 4.83 -19.39
C THR A 211 5.96 4.63 -20.20
N MET A 212 7.11 5.06 -19.68
CA MET A 212 8.41 4.88 -20.34
C MET A 212 9.07 3.55 -19.96
N PRO A 213 9.72 2.84 -20.91
CA PRO A 213 10.38 1.57 -20.65
C PRO A 213 11.34 1.59 -19.47
N GLY A 214 11.14 0.66 -18.54
CA GLY A 214 12.03 0.45 -17.38
C GLY A 214 11.93 1.52 -16.29
N ARG A 215 10.91 2.39 -16.30
CA ARG A 215 10.68 3.35 -15.20
C ARG A 215 10.06 2.74 -13.95
N GLY A 216 9.48 1.55 -14.08
CA GLY A 216 8.80 0.87 -12.99
C GLY A 216 7.43 0.41 -13.45
N PHE A 217 6.61 0.01 -12.49
CA PHE A 217 5.20 -0.25 -12.69
C PHE A 217 4.44 0.03 -11.40
N LEU A 218 3.12 0.17 -11.53
CA LEU A 218 2.22 0.42 -10.43
C LEU A 218 1.06 -0.55 -10.53
N TYR A 219 0.60 -1.04 -9.39
CA TYR A 219 -0.63 -1.81 -9.29
C TYR A 219 -1.45 -1.36 -8.09
N ARG A 220 -2.77 -1.58 -8.18
CA ARG A 220 -3.73 -1.31 -7.11
C ARG A 220 -4.30 -2.63 -6.61
N MET A 221 -4.29 -2.85 -5.30
CA MET A 221 -4.97 -3.95 -4.64
C MET A 221 -6.19 -3.43 -3.87
N PRO A 222 -7.32 -4.14 -3.88
CA PRO A 222 -8.45 -3.79 -3.02
C PRO A 222 -8.06 -3.97 -1.55
N VAL A 223 -8.46 -3.03 -0.70
CA VAL A 223 -8.36 -3.16 0.75
C VAL A 223 -9.77 -3.32 1.30
N GLN A 224 -10.06 -4.46 1.92
CA GLN A 224 -11.39 -4.74 2.45
C GLN A 224 -11.72 -3.81 3.62
N LYS A 225 -10.76 -3.68 4.54
CA LYS A 225 -10.92 -2.90 5.77
C LYS A 225 -9.57 -2.54 6.37
N GLY A 226 -9.53 -1.44 7.11
CA GLY A 226 -8.33 -1.04 7.85
C GLY A 226 -8.47 0.23 8.69
N ILE A 227 -7.42 0.54 9.43
CA ILE A 227 -7.22 1.79 10.17
C ILE A 227 -5.96 2.43 9.60
N VAL A 228 -6.05 3.68 9.16
CA VAL A 228 -4.94 4.39 8.52
C VAL A 228 -4.70 5.71 9.24
N ASN A 229 -3.65 5.76 10.05
CA ASN A 229 -3.21 6.94 10.79
C ASN A 229 -1.73 7.24 10.49
N LEU A 230 -1.40 7.29 9.21
CA LEU A 230 -0.06 7.63 8.73
C LEU A 230 0.11 9.15 8.62
N PRO A 231 1.21 9.70 9.16
CA PRO A 231 1.47 11.13 9.03
C PRO A 231 1.94 11.44 7.60
N SER A 232 1.49 12.55 7.04
CA SER A 232 1.90 13.03 5.70
C SER A 232 2.70 14.34 5.76
N THR A 233 2.57 15.12 6.83
CA THR A 233 3.19 16.46 6.93
C THR A 233 4.01 16.65 8.20
N VAL A 234 5.02 17.53 8.13
CA VAL A 234 5.81 18.01 9.29
C VAL A 234 6.01 19.53 9.17
N GLY A 235 5.62 20.31 10.18
CA GLY A 235 5.79 21.76 10.18
C GLY A 235 5.28 22.46 11.45
N SER A 236 5.55 23.77 11.56
CA SER A 236 5.05 24.65 12.63
C SER A 236 3.53 24.59 12.71
N ARG A 237 3.00 24.15 13.85
CA ARG A 237 1.56 24.02 14.12
C ARG A 237 0.93 25.41 14.20
N HIS A 238 0.22 25.86 13.16
CA HIS A 238 -0.75 26.94 13.30
C HIS A 238 -2.10 26.46 13.86
N TYR A 239 -2.40 25.17 13.74
CA TYR A 239 -3.62 24.53 14.23
C TYR A 239 -3.30 23.25 15.00
N ALA A 240 -4.20 22.86 15.92
CA ALA A 240 -4.04 21.65 16.75
C ALA A 240 -4.18 20.33 15.97
N ALA A 241 -4.82 20.37 14.79
CA ALA A 241 -5.06 19.23 13.91
C ALA A 241 -4.57 19.54 12.48
N ASP A 242 -3.92 18.56 11.83
CA ASP A 242 -3.56 18.60 10.40
C ASP A 242 -4.79 18.38 9.51
N MET A 243 -4.71 18.77 8.23
CA MET A 243 -5.79 18.58 7.25
C MET A 243 -6.26 17.12 7.18
N GLN A 244 -5.36 16.14 7.28
CA GLN A 244 -5.73 14.72 7.32
C GLN A 244 -6.57 14.36 8.56
N GLN A 245 -6.31 15.01 9.70
CA GLN A 245 -7.09 14.80 10.92
C GLN A 245 -8.46 15.47 10.84
N VAL A 246 -8.55 16.64 10.20
CA VAL A 246 -9.83 17.32 9.93
C VAL A 246 -10.68 16.48 8.98
N ILE A 247 -10.06 15.98 7.90
CA ILE A 247 -10.70 15.09 6.93
C ILE A 247 -11.22 13.83 7.64
N ALA A 248 -10.37 13.14 8.42
CA ALA A 248 -10.77 11.94 9.15
C ALA A 248 -11.94 12.19 10.13
N ALA A 249 -11.95 13.35 10.81
CA ALA A 249 -13.05 13.73 11.68
C ALA A 249 -14.35 14.02 10.88
N LEU A 250 -14.25 14.71 9.74
CA LEU A 250 -15.39 14.97 8.85
C LEU A 250 -15.97 13.69 8.27
N ASP A 251 -15.12 12.75 7.82
CA ASP A 251 -15.60 11.45 7.35
C ASP A 251 -16.34 10.69 8.45
N GLY A 252 -15.83 10.75 9.69
CA GLY A 252 -16.51 10.16 10.85
C GLY A 252 -17.86 10.81 11.16
N LEU A 253 -17.99 12.12 10.94
CA LEU A 253 -19.25 12.86 11.12
C LEU A 253 -20.26 12.58 10.00
N VAL A 254 -19.79 12.50 8.75
CA VAL A 254 -20.63 12.34 7.56
C VAL A 254 -20.96 10.86 7.30
N GLY A 255 -20.11 9.94 7.74
CA GLY A 255 -20.25 8.50 7.55
C GLY A 255 -19.89 8.00 6.14
N HIS A 256 -19.47 8.89 5.23
CA HIS A 256 -19.04 8.55 3.88
C HIS A 256 -18.03 9.58 3.34
N THR A 257 -17.26 9.23 2.30
CA THR A 257 -16.21 10.08 1.72
C THR A 257 -16.63 10.82 0.44
N ASP A 258 -17.86 10.60 -0.06
CA ASP A 258 -18.32 11.19 -1.33
C ASP A 258 -18.33 12.73 -1.37
N TRP A 259 -18.36 13.39 -0.21
CA TRP A 259 -18.31 14.86 -0.11
C TRP A 259 -16.99 15.45 -0.62
N ARG A 260 -15.92 14.64 -0.70
CA ARG A 260 -14.62 15.03 -1.24
C ARG A 260 -14.59 15.11 -2.76
N ARG A 261 -15.58 14.53 -3.45
CA ARG A 261 -15.63 14.54 -4.92
C ARG A 261 -15.78 15.99 -5.41
N GLN A 262 -14.73 16.52 -6.01
CA GLN A 262 -14.85 17.75 -6.79
C GLN A 262 -15.61 17.43 -8.08
N GLN A 263 -16.91 17.71 -8.12
CA GLN A 263 -17.55 17.95 -9.41
C GLN A 263 -16.90 19.20 -9.99
N VAL A 264 -16.16 19.05 -11.10
CA VAL A 264 -15.69 20.19 -11.89
C VAL A 264 -16.93 20.86 -12.47
N VAL A 265 -17.51 21.80 -11.73
CA VAL A 265 -18.49 22.73 -12.28
C VAL A 265 -17.70 23.63 -13.22
N ARG A 266 -17.71 23.28 -14.52
CA ARG A 266 -17.27 24.21 -15.56
C ARG A 266 -18.23 25.40 -15.52
N LEU A 267 -17.87 26.42 -14.76
CA LEU A 267 -18.48 27.74 -14.86
C LEU A 267 -18.20 28.22 -16.29
N GLY A 268 -19.22 28.11 -17.14
CA GLY A 268 -19.15 28.58 -18.51
C GLY A 268 -18.92 30.09 -18.52
N SER A 269 -17.68 30.51 -18.72
CA SER A 269 -17.35 31.86 -19.13
C SER A 269 -17.24 31.88 -20.65
N GLY A 270 -18.21 32.55 -21.28
CA GLY A 270 -18.15 32.86 -22.69
C GLY A 270 -16.94 33.75 -22.97
N ALA A 271 -15.96 33.20 -23.66
CA ALA A 271 -14.95 33.96 -24.39
C ALA A 271 -14.52 33.12 -25.59
N HIS A 272 -14.93 33.56 -26.78
CA HIS A 272 -14.39 33.08 -28.04
C HIS A 272 -12.88 33.33 -28.06
N ALA A 273 -12.09 32.27 -27.84
CA ALA A 273 -10.69 32.20 -28.20
C ALA A 273 -10.51 31.00 -29.15
N ALA A 274 -9.82 31.28 -30.25
CA ALA A 274 -9.77 30.46 -31.45
C ALA A 274 -9.30 29.01 -31.22
N GLY A 275 -10.05 28.09 -31.85
CA GLY A 275 -9.57 26.84 -32.46
C GLY A 275 -8.32 26.20 -31.88
N LEU A 276 -8.43 25.60 -30.70
CA LEU A 276 -7.66 24.42 -30.32
C LEU A 276 -8.68 23.41 -29.84
N GLY A 277 -8.88 22.36 -30.64
CA GLY A 277 -9.66 21.19 -30.25
C GLY A 277 -8.97 20.51 -29.08
N LEU A 278 -9.24 20.99 -27.87
CA LEU A 278 -9.08 20.24 -26.64
C LEU A 278 -10.38 19.48 -26.41
N GLU A 279 -10.70 18.60 -27.36
CA GLU A 279 -11.43 17.40 -26.99
C GLU A 279 -10.48 16.65 -26.06
N GLY A 280 -10.83 16.62 -24.78
CA GLY A 280 -10.15 15.76 -23.83
C GLY A 280 -10.31 14.35 -24.37
N GLU A 281 -9.25 13.83 -24.98
CA GLU A 281 -8.98 12.41 -24.87
C GLU A 281 -8.91 12.17 -23.36
N ASP A 282 -10.02 11.71 -22.79
CA ASP A 282 -9.98 10.79 -21.67
C ASP A 282 -9.10 9.65 -22.17
N THR A 283 -7.77 9.79 -22.01
CA THR A 283 -6.84 8.68 -21.98
C THR A 283 -7.26 7.86 -20.78
N ALA A 284 -8.34 7.10 -20.95
CA ALA A 284 -8.66 5.96 -20.14
C ALA A 284 -7.37 5.15 -20.15
N LEU A 285 -6.64 5.19 -19.02
CA LEU A 285 -5.56 4.26 -18.74
C LEU A 285 -6.14 2.89 -19.12
N GLY A 286 -5.66 2.33 -20.24
CA GLY A 286 -6.35 1.26 -20.95
C GLY A 286 -6.74 0.17 -19.96
N GLN A 287 -7.96 -0.34 -20.08
CA GLN A 287 -8.46 -1.43 -19.23
C GLN A 287 -7.44 -2.58 -19.30
N SER A 288 -6.59 -2.68 -18.28
CA SER A 288 -5.65 -3.77 -18.16
C SER A 288 -6.47 -5.03 -17.95
N GLU A 289 -6.12 -6.11 -18.66
CA GLU A 289 -6.59 -7.44 -18.31
C GLU A 289 -6.35 -7.69 -16.81
N PRO A 290 -7.26 -8.38 -16.11
CA PRO A 290 -7.10 -8.68 -14.70
C PRO A 290 -5.79 -9.43 -14.48
N GLN A 291 -4.90 -8.83 -13.69
CA GLN A 291 -3.60 -9.39 -13.33
C GLN A 291 -3.68 -10.03 -11.93
N THR A 292 -3.02 -11.17 -11.75
CA THR A 292 -2.89 -11.82 -10.45
C THR A 292 -1.53 -11.52 -9.84
N ARG A 293 -1.52 -11.05 -8.58
CA ARG A 293 -0.27 -10.87 -7.82
C ARG A 293 0.07 -12.16 -7.06
N LEU A 294 1.06 -12.90 -7.56
CA LEU A 294 1.64 -14.04 -6.85
C LEU A 294 2.71 -13.56 -5.85
N THR A 295 2.58 -13.92 -4.57
CA THR A 295 3.61 -13.72 -3.55
C THR A 295 4.14 -15.08 -3.11
N ILE A 296 5.43 -15.32 -3.27
CA ILE A 296 6.08 -16.60 -2.89
C ILE A 296 6.97 -16.34 -1.69
N ILE A 297 6.79 -17.15 -0.64
CA ILE A 297 7.64 -17.16 0.55
C ILE A 297 8.42 -18.47 0.54
N SER A 298 9.75 -18.37 0.52
CA SER A 298 10.63 -19.53 0.54
C SER A 298 11.98 -19.17 1.17
N SER A 299 12.77 -20.19 1.47
CA SER A 299 14.18 -19.99 1.86
C SER A 299 14.93 -19.24 0.76
N GLY A 300 15.83 -18.34 1.17
CA GLY A 300 16.67 -17.56 0.26
C GLY A 300 17.47 -18.40 -0.74
N THR A 301 17.75 -19.66 -0.40
CA THR A 301 18.45 -20.63 -1.27
C THR A 301 17.68 -20.95 -2.55
N HIS A 302 16.36 -20.87 -2.55
CA HIS A 302 15.52 -21.23 -3.70
C HIS A 302 15.09 -20.02 -4.54
N MET A 303 15.38 -18.80 -4.09
CA MET A 303 14.97 -17.56 -4.77
C MET A 303 15.40 -17.49 -6.24
N PRO A 304 16.63 -17.85 -6.65
CA PRO A 304 17.02 -17.81 -8.06
C PRO A 304 16.14 -18.73 -8.93
N THR A 305 15.92 -19.96 -8.47
CA THR A 305 15.11 -20.97 -9.19
C THR A 305 13.65 -20.55 -9.29
N LEU A 306 13.09 -20.01 -8.21
CA LEU A 306 11.71 -19.51 -8.19
C LEU A 306 11.52 -18.33 -9.14
N LEU A 307 12.46 -17.39 -9.15
CA LEU A 307 12.43 -16.24 -10.08
C LEU A 307 12.54 -16.70 -11.54
N GLU A 308 13.42 -17.67 -11.84
CA GLU A 308 13.54 -18.24 -13.18
C GLU A 308 12.24 -18.92 -13.62
N ALA A 309 11.64 -19.74 -12.76
CA ALA A 309 10.38 -20.41 -13.03
C ALA A 309 9.23 -19.42 -13.27
N ALA A 310 9.09 -18.41 -12.39
CA ALA A 310 8.07 -17.37 -12.54
C ALA A 310 8.24 -16.58 -13.84
N THR A 311 9.49 -16.20 -14.18
CA THR A 311 9.77 -15.48 -15.43
C THR A 311 9.52 -16.37 -16.65
N ALA A 312 9.85 -17.66 -16.58
CA ALA A 312 9.56 -18.63 -17.65
C ALA A 312 8.06 -18.80 -17.89
N ALA A 313 7.26 -18.74 -16.82
CA ALA A 313 5.79 -18.76 -16.87
C ALA A 313 5.16 -17.42 -17.32
N GLY A 314 5.96 -16.37 -17.56
CA GLY A 314 5.49 -15.09 -18.07
C GLY A 314 5.24 -14.02 -17.02
N ALA A 315 5.61 -14.23 -15.75
CA ALA A 315 5.49 -13.20 -14.72
C ALA A 315 6.37 -11.99 -15.04
N THR A 316 5.78 -10.79 -14.93
CA THR A 316 6.44 -9.52 -15.25
C THR A 316 6.82 -8.76 -13.97
N GLY A 317 7.89 -9.20 -13.31
CA GLY A 317 8.55 -8.45 -12.23
C GLY A 317 7.97 -8.66 -10.83
#